data_AF-A0A671G505-F1
#
_entry.id   AF-A0A671G505-F1
#
_cell.length_a   1.000
_cell.length_b   1.000
_cell.length_c   1.000
_cell.angle_alpha   90.00
_cell.angle_beta   90.00
_cell.angle_gamma   90.00
#
_symmetry.space_group_name_H-M   'P 1'
#
loop_
_entity.id
_entity.type
_entity.pdbx_description
1 polymer ?
#
loop_
_entity_poly.entity_id
_entity_poly.type
_entity_poly.pdbx_seq_one_letter_code
_entity_poly.pdbx_strand_id
1 'polypeptide(L)'
;MTHDFKPGELIFAKMKGYPDWPARADGVPDRAVKPPTNKLPIFVFGTHETAFVGPKDVFPYSENKENYGKPNKQKGFNESLCEILTI
;
A
#
# COMPACT_ATOMS: atom_id res chain seq x y z
N MET A 1 -8.24 -16.14 5.55
CA MET A 1 -6.88 -16.12 6.13
C MET A 1 -6.34 -14.72 5.94
N THR A 2 -5.95 -14.03 7.00
CA THR A 2 -5.24 -12.75 6.88
C THR A 2 -3.87 -13.05 6.28
N HIS A 3 -3.53 -12.41 5.18
CA HIS A 3 -2.18 -12.48 4.64
C HIS A 3 -1.29 -11.68 5.60
N ASP A 4 -0.31 -12.33 6.21
CA ASP A 4 0.65 -11.67 7.10
C ASP A 4 1.71 -11.00 6.22
N PHE A 5 1.45 -9.76 5.81
CA PHE A 5 2.37 -8.97 4.99
C PHE A 5 3.64 -8.62 5.78
N LYS A 6 4.80 -8.89 5.19
CA LYS A 6 6.09 -8.50 5.78
C LYS A 6 6.52 -7.11 5.32
N PRO A 7 7.33 -6.41 6.13
CA PRO A 7 7.96 -5.17 5.69
C PRO A 7 8.73 -5.38 4.38
N GLY A 8 8.51 -4.50 3.41
CA GLY A 8 9.07 -4.59 2.07
C GLY A 8 8.12 -5.20 1.02
N GLU A 9 7.06 -5.89 1.42
CA GLU A 9 6.12 -6.49 0.46
C GLU A 9 5.33 -5.44 -0.31
N LEU A 10 5.22 -5.65 -1.62
CA LEU A 10 4.46 -4.79 -2.52
C LEU A 10 3.00 -5.17 -2.49
N ILE A 11 2.15 -4.17 -2.33
CA ILE A 11 0.71 -4.32 -2.11
C ILE A 11 -0.07 -3.26 -2.89
N PHE A 12 -1.36 -3.50 -3.06
CA PHE A 12 -2.34 -2.45 -3.30
C PHE A 12 -3.08 -2.16 -2.01
N ALA A 13 -3.24 -0.87 -1.70
CA ALA A 13 -3.95 -0.39 -0.53
C ALA A 13 -5.26 0.28 -0.94
N LYS A 14 -6.38 -0.17 -0.36
CA LYS A 14 -7.69 0.41 -0.61
C LYS A 14 -8.01 1.48 0.43
N MET A 15 -8.16 2.72 -0.05
CA MET A 15 -8.52 3.88 0.78
C MET A 15 -9.81 4.50 0.28
N LYS A 16 -10.63 5.00 1.20
CA LYS A 16 -11.92 5.59 0.86
C LYS A 16 -11.72 6.80 -0.07
N GLY A 17 -12.34 6.77 -1.24
CA GLY A 17 -12.28 7.86 -2.23
C GLY A 17 -11.10 7.81 -3.18
N TYR A 18 -10.24 6.78 -3.09
CA TYR A 18 -9.08 6.60 -3.96
C TYR A 18 -9.18 5.27 -4.72
N PRO A 19 -8.53 5.15 -5.89
CA PRO A 19 -8.30 3.84 -6.49
C PRO A 19 -7.46 2.95 -5.58
N ASP A 20 -7.46 1.64 -5.83
CA ASP A 20 -6.56 0.70 -5.16
C ASP A 20 -5.11 1.10 -5.48
N TRP A 21 -4.40 1.62 -4.48
CA TRP A 21 -3.17 2.39 -4.68
C TRP A 21 -1.91 1.54 -4.50
N PRO A 22 -0.92 1.61 -5.42
CA PRO A 22 0.38 0.97 -5.24
C PRO A 22 1.08 1.41 -3.94
N ALA A 23 1.38 0.46 -3.06
CA ALA A 23 1.99 0.73 -1.77
C ALA A 23 2.98 -0.37 -1.39
N ARG A 24 3.72 -0.13 -0.32
CA ARG A 24 4.60 -1.11 0.32
C ARG A 24 4.21 -1.28 1.78
N ALA A 25 4.17 -2.52 2.24
CA ALA A 25 4.06 -2.82 3.66
C ALA A 25 5.32 -2.34 4.38
N ASP A 26 5.16 -1.53 5.41
CA ASP A 26 6.28 -1.06 6.23
C ASP A 26 6.30 -1.76 7.59
N GLY A 27 7.42 -1.66 8.30
CA GLY A 27 7.52 -2.09 9.68
C GLY A 27 6.87 -1.08 10.63
N VAL A 28 6.39 -1.56 11.77
CA VAL A 28 6.03 -0.65 12.87
C VAL A 28 7.32 0.01 13.37
N PRO A 29 7.43 1.35 13.39
CA PRO A 29 8.63 2.00 13.90
C PRO A 29 8.81 1.69 15.39
N ASP A 30 10.03 1.35 15.82
CA ASP A 30 10.34 1.00 17.23
C ASP A 30 9.93 2.06 18.25
N ARG A 31 9.79 3.32 17.82
CA ARG A 31 9.44 4.47 18.68
C ARG A 31 7.99 4.94 18.50
N ALA A 32 7.20 4.25 17.69
CA ALA A 32 5.81 4.65 17.47
C ALA A 32 4.95 4.30 18.69
N VAL A 33 4.00 5.20 19.00
CA VAL A 33 2.85 4.88 19.85
C VAL A 33 2.22 3.60 19.28
N LYS A 34 1.88 2.63 20.15
CA LYS A 34 1.34 1.31 19.75
C LYS A 34 0.48 1.45 18.50
N PRO A 35 0.83 0.77 17.39
CA PRO A 35 0.06 0.87 16.16
C PRO A 35 -1.39 0.48 16.44
N PRO A 36 -2.36 1.08 15.74
CA PRO A 36 -3.76 0.70 15.89
C PRO A 36 -3.88 -0.82 15.72
N THR A 37 -4.51 -1.48 16.70
CA THR A 37 -4.65 -2.94 16.70
C THR A 37 -5.21 -3.40 15.35
N ASN A 38 -4.58 -4.42 14.75
CA ASN A 38 -4.97 -5.00 13.47
C ASN A 38 -4.93 -4.03 12.27
N LYS A 39 -4.04 -3.03 12.26
CA LYS A 39 -3.72 -2.27 11.05
C LYS A 39 -2.26 -2.44 10.66
N LEU A 40 -2.03 -2.55 9.36
CA LEU A 40 -0.71 -2.59 8.74
C LEU A 40 -0.25 -1.17 8.42
N PRO A 41 0.92 -0.72 8.89
CA PRO A 41 1.55 0.50 8.39
C PRO A 41 2.03 0.29 6.96
N ILE A 42 1.79 1.28 6.09
CA ILE A 42 2.16 1.24 4.68
C ILE A 42 2.81 2.55 4.24
N PHE A 43 3.67 2.44 3.25
CA PHE A 43 4.19 3.55 2.45
C PHE A 43 3.41 3.64 1.13
N VAL A 44 2.84 4.81 0.83
CA VAL A 44 2.04 5.05 -0.37
C VAL A 44 2.93 5.64 -1.45
N PHE A 45 3.17 4.91 -2.54
CA PHE A 45 4.02 5.38 -3.64
C PHE A 45 3.39 6.60 -4.35
N GLY A 46 4.22 7.43 -4.98
CA GLY A 46 3.84 8.66 -5.67
C GLY A 46 3.45 9.83 -4.75
N THR A 47 2.89 9.56 -3.56
CA THR A 47 2.64 10.60 -2.53
C THR A 47 3.70 10.60 -1.43
N HIS A 48 4.38 9.47 -1.24
CA HIS A 48 5.36 9.21 -0.18
C HIS A 48 4.80 9.42 1.24
N GLU A 49 3.47 9.31 1.36
CA GLU A 49 2.78 9.38 2.63
C GLU A 49 2.81 8.02 3.34
N THR A 50 2.70 8.04 4.67
CA THR A 50 2.53 6.84 5.48
C THR A 50 1.11 6.74 6.00
N ALA A 51 0.50 5.56 5.91
CA ALA A 51 -0.86 5.32 6.37
C ALA A 51 -1.00 4.00 7.14
N PHE A 52 -2.13 3.81 7.81
CA PHE A 52 -2.51 2.56 8.45
C PHE A 52 -3.76 1.99 7.80
N VAL A 53 -3.64 0.80 7.21
CA VAL A 53 -4.74 0.11 6.51
C VAL A 53 -5.08 -1.20 7.20
N GLY A 54 -6.37 -1.55 7.20
CA GLY A 54 -6.80 -2.83 7.75
C GLY A 54 -6.45 -3.98 6.80
N PRO A 55 -6.23 -5.21 7.29
CA PRO A 55 -5.81 -6.35 6.46
C PRO A 55 -6.81 -6.73 5.36
N LYS A 56 -8.08 -6.34 5.49
CA LYS A 56 -9.12 -6.54 4.46
C LYS A 56 -9.00 -5.60 3.27
N ASP A 57 -8.27 -4.49 3.45
CA ASP A 57 -8.10 -3.41 2.49
C ASP A 57 -6.67 -3.43 1.91
N VAL A 58 -5.97 -4.56 2.05
CA VAL A 58 -4.63 -4.79 1.53
C VAL A 58 -4.65 -6.01 0.62
N PHE A 59 -4.10 -5.86 -0.58
CA PHE A 59 -4.08 -6.89 -1.62
C PHE A 59 -2.65 -7.10 -2.13
N PRO A 60 -2.18 -8.35 -2.33
CA PRO A 60 -0.85 -8.60 -2.88
C PRO A 60 -0.68 -7.97 -4.27
N TYR A 61 0.43 -7.26 -4.50
CA TYR A 61 0.66 -6.58 -5.78
C TYR A 61 0.75 -7.56 -6.96
N SER A 62 1.51 -8.65 -6.82
CA SER A 62 1.76 -9.64 -7.87
C SER A 62 0.47 -10.24 -8.45
N GLU A 63 -0.49 -10.54 -7.57
CA GLU A 63 -1.78 -11.16 -7.91
C GLU A 63 -2.78 -10.16 -8.50
N ASN A 64 -2.63 -8.88 -8.17
CA ASN A 64 -3.64 -7.86 -8.49
C ASN A 64 -3.18 -6.80 -9.50
N LYS A 65 -1.91 -6.82 -9.93
CA LYS A 65 -1.36 -5.84 -10.87
C LYS A 65 -2.12 -5.74 -12.19
N GLU A 66 -2.71 -6.84 -12.66
CA GLU A 66 -3.51 -6.83 -13.90
C GLU A 66 -4.84 -6.09 -13.74
N ASN A 67 -5.37 -6.06 -12.51
CA ASN A 67 -6.65 -5.41 -12.19
C ASN A 67 -6.44 -3.95 -11.80
N TYR A 68 -5.47 -3.68 -10.92
CA TYR A 68 -5.28 -2.37 -10.27
C TYR A 68 -4.08 -1.59 -10.82
N GLY A 69 -3.15 -2.24 -11.53
CA GLY A 69 -1.95 -1.62 -12.10
C GLY A 69 -2.19 -0.81 -13.39
N LYS A 70 -3.41 -0.28 -13.59
CA LYS A 70 -3.79 0.47 -14.79
C LYS A 70 -3.72 1.97 -14.53
N PRO A 71 -3.25 2.80 -15.48
CA PRO A 71 -3.16 4.25 -15.30
C PRO A 71 -4.47 4.88 -14.81
N ASN A 72 -4.35 5.86 -13.91
CA ASN A 72 -5.47 6.58 -13.33
C ASN A 72 -5.23 8.11 -13.43
N LYS A 73 -6.31 8.89 -13.39
CA LYS A 73 -6.25 10.36 -13.42
C LYS A 73 -5.91 10.99 -12.07
N GLN A 74 -6.01 10.23 -10.98
CA GLN A 74 -5.71 10.71 -9.65
C GLN A 74 -4.24 11.14 -9.53
N LYS A 75 -4.00 12.35 -9.01
CA LYS A 75 -2.65 12.93 -8.90
C LYS A 75 -1.73 12.00 -8.09
N GLY A 76 -0.55 11.71 -8.61
CA GLY A 76 0.44 10.81 -7.99
C GLY A 76 0.24 9.32 -8.30
N PHE A 77 -0.89 8.90 -8.89
CA PHE A 77 -1.13 7.46 -9.14
C PHE A 77 -0.25 6.89 -10.26
N ASN A 78 -0.07 7.63 -11.35
CA ASN A 78 0.78 7.11 -12.44
C ASN A 78 2.27 7.15 -12.05
N GLU A 79 2.66 8.09 -11.19
CA GLU A 79 3.98 8.12 -10.57
C GLU A 79 4.16 6.91 -9.65
N SER A 80 3.14 6.55 -8.86
CA SER A 80 3.18 5.40 -7.98
C SER A 80 3.34 4.07 -8.73
N LEU A 81 2.70 3.93 -9.90
CA LEU A 81 2.90 2.79 -10.80
C LEU A 81 4.32 2.73 -11.39
N CYS A 82 4.98 3.87 -11.58
CA CYS A 82 6.36 3.91 -12.04
C CYS A 82 7.32 3.55 -10.91
N GLU A 83 7.17 4.18 -9.74
CA GLU A 83 8.01 3.97 -8.57
C GLU A 83 8.01 2.51 -8.10
N ILE A 84 6.85 1.86 -8.08
CA ILE A 84 6.75 0.47 -7.63
C ILE A 84 7.49 -0.53 -8.54
N LEU A 85 7.81 -0.13 -9.78
CA LEU A 85 8.57 -0.95 -10.75
C LEU A 85 10.07 -0.66 -10.74
N THR A 86 10.53 0.39 -10.04
CA THR A 86 11.93 0.83 -10.03
C THR A 86 12.67 0.54 -8.73
N ILE A 87 12.00 -0.10 -7.78
CA ILE A 87 12.51 -0.51 -6.47
C ILE A 87 13.07 -1.93 -6.44
#